data_AF-A0A950VWA2-F1
#
_entry.id   AF-A0A950VWA2-F1
#
_cell.length_a   1.000
_cell.length_b   1.000
_cell.length_c   1.000
_cell.angle_alpha   90.00
_cell.angle_beta   90.00
_cell.angle_gamma   90.00
#
_symmetry.space_group_name_H-M   'P 1'
#
loop_
_entity.id
_entity.type
_entity.pdbx_description
1 polymer ?
#
loop_
_entity_poly.entity_id
_entity_poly.type
_entity_poly.pdbx_seq_one_letter_code
_entity_poly.pdbx_strand_id
1 'polypeptide(L)' 'VGSVNANADDWRAAVRDLIAMRTRFGDAVDRLITHTFTFDDVDVAFERVPGQIKAVFDISP' A
#
# COMPACT_ATOMS: atom_id res chain seq x y z
N VAL A 1 -7.07 -6.15 12.87
CA VAL A 1 -5.88 -5.75 13.63
C VAL A 1 -5.16 -4.66 12.84
N GLY A 2 -5.69 -3.44 12.88
CA GLY A 2 -5.00 -2.26 12.38
C GLY A 2 -4.26 -1.66 13.56
N SER A 3 -2.96 -1.36 13.42
CA SER A 3 -2.24 -0.69 14.48
C SER A 3 -2.73 0.77 14.55
N VAL A 4 -3.68 1.03 15.44
CA VAL A 4 -4.22 2.37 15.72
C VAL A 4 -3.25 3.18 16.60
N ASN A 5 -2.08 2.62 16.95
CA ASN A 5 -1.12 3.21 17.89
C ASN A 5 0.32 3.33 17.34
N ALA A 6 0.52 3.34 16.02
CA ALA A 6 1.83 3.70 15.49
C ALA A 6 2.07 5.20 15.77
N ASN A 7 3.05 5.52 16.61
CA ASN A 7 3.43 6.91 16.84
C ASN A 7 4.27 7.43 15.66
N ALA A 8 4.66 8.71 15.70
CA ALA A 8 5.44 9.31 14.63
C ALA A 8 6.78 8.57 14.36
N ASP A 9 7.37 7.93 15.37
CA ASP A 9 8.63 7.21 15.23
C ASP A 9 8.44 5.85 14.55
N ASP A 10 7.37 5.14 14.86
CA ASP A 10 6.99 3.90 14.16
C ASP A 10 6.75 4.16 12.67
N TRP A 11 6.07 5.27 12.36
CA TRP A 11 5.87 5.69 10.97
C TRP A 11 7.21 5.99 10.27
N ARG A 12 8.11 6.75 10.92
CA ARG A 12 9.44 7.05 10.36
C ARG A 12 10.28 5.79 10.17
N ALA A 13 10.19 4.83 11.08
CA ALA A 13 10.86 3.54 10.97
C ALA A 13 10.34 2.76 9.76
N ALA A 14 9.02 2.63 9.62
CA ALA A 14 8.40 1.96 8.48
C ALA A 14 8.80 2.59 7.14
N VAL A 15 8.85 3.93 7.05
CA VAL A 15 9.30 4.63 5.84
C VAL A 15 10.77 4.32 5.52
N ARG A 16 11.66 4.33 6.51
CA ARG A 16 13.07 3.97 6.30
C ARG A 16 13.22 2.53 5.80
N ASP A 17 12.46 1.61 6.37
CA ASP A 17 12.50 0.21 5.98
C ASP A 17 12.02 0.01 4.53
N LEU A 18 10.93 0.67 4.13
CA LEU A 18 10.45 0.63 2.74
C LEU A 18 11.47 1.18 1.74
N ILE A 19 12.17 2.27 2.08
CA ILE A 19 13.25 2.83 1.25
C ILE A 19 14.40 1.81 1.13
N ALA A 20 14.86 1.25 2.25
CA ALA A 20 15.95 0.27 2.25
C ALA A 20 15.57 -1.00 1.47
N MET A 21 14.34 -1.47 1.62
CA MET A 21 13.81 -2.59 0.85
C MET A 21 13.79 -2.29 -0.64
N ARG A 22 13.38 -1.08 -1.06
CA ARG A 22 13.36 -0.70 -2.48
C ARG A 22 14.76 -0.66 -3.06
N THR A 23 15.76 -0.16 -2.33
CA THR A 23 17.17 -0.22 -2.76
C THR A 23 17.67 -1.65 -2.91
N ARG A 24 17.27 -2.56 -2.02
CA ARG A 24 17.75 -3.95 -2.02
C ARG A 24 17.03 -4.85 -3.03
N PHE A 25 15.72 -4.67 -3.19
CA PHE A 25 14.85 -5.57 -3.95
C PHE A 25 14.24 -4.94 -5.20
N GLY A 26 14.56 -3.67 -5.48
CA GLY A 26 14.09 -2.96 -6.67
C GLY A 26 12.57 -2.86 -6.74
N ASP A 27 12.02 -3.24 -7.88
CA ASP A 27 10.59 -3.15 -8.19
C ASP A 27 9.73 -4.15 -7.40
N ALA A 28 10.32 -5.15 -6.73
CA ALA A 28 9.56 -6.11 -5.93
C ALA A 28 8.76 -5.44 -4.80
N VAL A 29 9.26 -4.32 -4.26
CA VAL A 29 8.53 -3.52 -3.26
C VAL A 29 7.33 -2.84 -3.89
N ASP A 30 7.49 -2.30 -5.10
CA ASP A 30 6.43 -1.62 -5.83
C ASP A 30 5.30 -2.62 -6.20
N ARG A 31 5.65 -3.89 -6.47
CA ARG A 31 4.70 -4.99 -6.75
C ARG A 31 3.85 -5.43 -5.54
N LEU A 32 4.15 -4.97 -4.32
CA LEU A 32 3.27 -5.22 -3.17
C LEU A 32 1.93 -4.52 -3.36
N ILE A 33 1.90 -3.39 -4.07
CA ILE A 33 0.67 -2.74 -4.53
C ILE A 33 0.18 -3.53 -5.75
N THR A 34 -0.76 -4.43 -5.48
CA THR A 34 -1.31 -5.33 -6.50
C THR A 34 -2.48 -4.72 -7.28
N HIS A 35 -3.15 -3.73 -6.70
CA HIS A 35 -4.35 -3.12 -7.25
C HIS A 35 -4.36 -1.62 -7.00
N THR A 36 -4.77 -0.87 -8.00
CA THR A 36 -5.01 0.57 -7.91
C THR A 36 -6.43 0.81 -8.38
N PHE A 37 -7.24 1.41 -7.52
CA PHE A 37 -8.61 1.79 -7.81
C PHE A 37 -8.71 3.29 -8.02
N THR A 38 -9.72 3.69 -8.76
CA THR A 38 -10.15 5.08 -8.95
C THR A 38 -11.51 5.30 -8.30
N PHE A 39 -12.00 6.55 -8.27
CA PHE A 39 -13.34 6.86 -7.77
C PHE A 39 -14.46 6.20 -8.57
N ASP A 40 -14.20 5.78 -9.81
CA ASP A 40 -15.17 5.03 -10.62
C ASP A 40 -15.25 3.54 -10.21
N ASP A 41 -14.25 3.03 -9.47
CA ASP A 41 -14.15 1.62 -9.07
C ASP A 41 -14.68 1.37 -7.65
N VAL A 42 -15.35 2.34 -7.03
CA VAL A 42 -15.76 2.29 -5.62
C VAL A 42 -16.53 1.01 -5.28
N ASP A 43 -17.44 0.58 -6.16
CA ASP A 43 -18.24 -0.63 -5.94
C ASP A 43 -17.36 -1.89 -5.91
N VAL A 44 -16.34 -1.97 -6.76
CA VAL A 44 -15.41 -3.10 -6.84
C VAL A 44 -14.37 -3.06 -5.72
N ALA A 45 -13.99 -1.87 -5.26
CA ALA A 45 -12.97 -1.69 -4.22
C ALA A 45 -13.40 -2.24 -2.85
N PHE A 46 -14.70 -2.37 -2.60
CA PHE A 46 -15.25 -2.99 -1.38
C PHE A 46 -15.42 -4.50 -1.48
N GLU A 47 -15.25 -5.08 -2.67
CA GLU A 47 -15.31 -6.52 -2.89
C GLU A 47 -13.96 -7.22 -2.62
N ARG A 48 -14.00 -8.55 -2.53
CA ARG A 48 -12.79 -9.36 -2.38
C ARG A 48 -12.19 -9.65 -3.75
N VAL A 49 -11.12 -8.95 -4.11
CA VAL A 49 -10.46 -9.14 -5.41
C VAL A 49 -9.43 -10.28 -5.35
N PRO A 50 -9.54 -11.32 -6.22
CA PRO A 50 -8.58 -12.42 -6.24
C PRO A 50 -7.15 -11.93 -6.50
N GLY A 51 -6.18 -12.46 -5.75
CA GLY A 51 -4.76 -12.10 -5.90
C GLY A 51 -4.37 -10.75 -5.30
N GLN A 52 -5.29 -10.05 -4.63
CA GLN A 52 -5.02 -8.80 -3.94
C GLN A 52 -4.16 -9.03 -2.69
N ILE A 53 -3.00 -8.35 -2.62
CA ILE A 53 -2.15 -8.26 -1.43
C ILE A 53 -2.39 -6.90 -0.75
N LYS A 54 -2.25 -5.82 -1.52
CA LYS A 54 -2.56 -4.45 -1.12
C LYS A 54 -3.21 -3.73 -2.29
N ALA A 55 -4.28 -3.00 -1.99
CA ALA A 55 -4.85 -2.02 -2.90
C ALA A 55 -4.55 -0.60 -2.40
N VAL A 56 -4.45 0.32 -3.36
CA VAL A 56 -4.40 1.76 -3.13
C VAL A 56 -5.49 2.45 -3.96
N PHE A 57 -5.85 3.65 -3.55
CA PHE A 57 -6.76 4.52 -4.30
C PHE A 57 -5.93 5.64 -4.92
N ASP A 58 -6.07 5.83 -6.23
CA ASP A 58 -5.52 7.01 -6.88
C ASP A 58 -6.48 8.19 -6.65
N ILE A 59 -5.93 9.26 -6.07
CA ILE A 59 -6.65 10.50 -5.76
C ILE A 59 -6.16 11.67 -6.61
N SER A 60 -5.40 11.38 -7.66
CA SER A 60 -4.96 12.39 -8.63
C SER A 60 -6.18 13.04 -9.29
N PRO A 61 -6.14 14.37 -9.53
CA PRO A 61 -7.27 15.11 -10.12
C PRO A 61 -7.51 14.80 -11.60
#